data_AF-A0A8B7NW50-F1
#
_entry.id   AF-A0A8B7NW50-F1
#
_cell.length_a   1.000
_cell.length_b   1.000
_cell.length_c   1.000
_cell.angle_alpha   90.00
_cell.angle_beta   90.00
_cell.angle_gamma   90.00
#
_symmetry.space_group_name_H-M   'P 1'
#
loop_
_entity.id
_entity.type
_entity.pdbx_description
1 polymer ?
#
loop_
_entity_poly.entity_id
_entity_poly.type
_entity_poly.pdbx_seq_one_letter_code
_entity_poly.pdbx_strand_id
1 'polypeptide(L)'
;MDEKQNDGLEVFEGGRLGAPTITGAGRALQEDEVAELRCAPGPQPDGEPLPRLAWLLDGQEVGASVVERYGAFVDAEVDIHLSVPASQVVAEGGSLQVECRVSLGPLRNSAVVVLRMRPRETFISSATPATAIPIANLLMFLSMACVIMSGQPCSPWSSLI
;
A
#
# COMPACT_ATOMS: atom_id res chain seq x y z
N MET A 1 9.88 52.53 37.70
CA MET A 1 10.88 51.44 37.65
C MET A 1 10.16 50.34 36.91
N ASP A 2 10.28 50.37 35.59
CA ASP A 2 9.44 49.62 34.68
C ASP A 2 10.29 48.49 34.13
N GLU A 3 10.09 47.32 34.73
CA GLU A 3 10.78 46.08 34.39
C GLU A 3 10.16 45.53 33.10
N LYS A 4 10.84 45.80 31.98
CA LYS A 4 10.51 45.22 30.68
C LYS A 4 10.82 43.72 30.73
N GLN A 5 9.80 42.92 30.99
CA GLN A 5 9.79 41.48 30.77
C GLN A 5 10.04 41.24 29.27
N ASN A 6 11.27 40.87 28.92
CA ASN A 6 11.63 40.42 27.58
C ASN A 6 11.36 38.90 27.57
N ASP A 7 10.18 38.50 27.13
CA ASP A 7 9.92 37.11 26.78
C ASP A 7 10.82 36.76 25.60
N GLY A 8 11.95 36.12 25.92
CA GLY A 8 12.87 35.55 24.96
C GLY A 8 12.16 34.44 24.21
N LEU A 9 11.46 34.83 23.14
CA LEU A 9 10.98 33.92 22.13
C LEU A 9 12.24 33.36 21.45
N GLU A 10 12.75 32.24 21.95
CA GLU A 10 13.74 31.45 21.23
C GLU A 10 13.07 30.98 19.94
N VAL A 11 13.34 31.74 18.88
CA VAL A 11 13.02 31.32 17.52
C VAL A 11 13.88 30.08 17.29
N PHE A 12 13.24 28.90 17.35
CA PHE A 12 13.85 27.66 16.88
C PHE A 12 14.14 27.84 15.38
N GLU A 13 15.32 28.37 15.07
CA GLU A 13 15.77 28.59 13.69
C GLU A 13 15.92 27.24 12.99
N GLY A 14 14.86 26.85 12.27
CA GLY A 14 14.93 25.83 11.24
C GLY A 14 15.05 24.38 11.71
N GLY A 15 14.36 24.01 12.79
CA GLY A 15 14.22 22.60 13.18
C GLY A 15 13.66 21.78 12.01
N ARG A 16 14.49 20.92 11.41
CA ARG A 16 14.06 20.00 10.35
C ARG A 16 13.50 18.74 11.00
N LEU A 17 12.27 18.40 10.64
CA LEU A 17 11.68 17.13 11.05
C LEU A 17 12.37 15.99 10.28
N GLY A 18 13.01 15.06 11.00
CA GLY A 18 13.62 13.88 10.40
C GLY A 18 12.62 13.07 9.58
N ALA A 19 13.09 12.45 8.50
CA ALA A 19 12.24 11.54 7.73
C ALA A 19 11.88 10.33 8.60
N PRO A 20 10.61 9.87 8.58
CA PRO A 20 10.23 8.69 9.33
C PRO A 20 10.89 7.45 8.71
N THR A 21 11.12 6.43 9.53
CA THR A 21 11.71 5.17 9.07
C THR A 21 10.64 4.11 9.02
N ILE A 22 10.40 3.54 7.83
CA ILE A 22 9.49 2.41 7.65
C ILE A 22 10.29 1.12 7.69
N THR A 23 9.88 0.19 8.55
CA THR A 23 10.45 -1.16 8.65
C THR A 23 9.39 -2.22 8.32
N GLY A 24 9.82 -3.42 7.91
CA GLY A 24 8.94 -4.52 7.49
C GLY A 24 8.61 -4.55 5.99
N ALA A 25 8.89 -3.48 5.25
CA ALA A 25 8.66 -3.39 3.82
C ALA A 25 9.92 -3.73 3.01
N GLY A 26 10.11 -5.01 2.68
CA GLY A 26 11.29 -5.43 1.91
C GLY A 26 11.12 -6.68 1.07
N ARG A 27 9.95 -7.33 1.13
CA ARG A 27 9.68 -8.56 0.37
C ARG A 27 8.36 -8.46 -0.35
N ALA A 28 8.29 -9.13 -1.51
CA ALA A 28 7.02 -9.33 -2.18
C ALA A 28 6.15 -10.26 -1.33
N LEU A 29 4.86 -9.94 -1.22
CA LEU A 29 3.91 -10.68 -0.39
C LEU A 29 3.36 -11.89 -1.15
N GLN A 30 3.09 -12.96 -0.40
CA GLN A 30 2.30 -14.10 -0.87
C GLN A 30 0.82 -13.90 -0.51
N GLU A 31 -0.10 -14.58 -1.20
CA GLU A 31 -1.56 -14.34 -1.08
C GLU A 31 -2.12 -14.53 0.34
N ASP A 32 -1.48 -15.38 1.14
CA ASP A 32 -1.88 -15.70 2.51
C ASP A 32 -1.05 -14.95 3.58
N GLU A 33 -0.15 -14.05 3.17
CA GLU A 33 0.69 -13.28 4.09
C GLU A 33 0.04 -11.97 4.54
N VAL A 34 0.44 -11.52 5.72
CA VAL A 34 0.14 -10.18 6.23
C VAL A 34 1.44 -9.39 6.27
N ALA A 35 1.46 -8.22 5.65
CA ALA A 35 2.57 -7.29 5.74
C ALA A 35 2.48 -6.52 7.05
N GLU A 36 3.41 -6.78 7.97
CA GLU A 36 3.56 -5.99 9.18
C GLU A 36 4.53 -4.85 8.92
N LEU A 37 4.00 -3.63 8.92
CA LEU A 37 4.75 -2.40 8.76
C LEU A 37 4.84 -1.67 10.08
N ARG A 38 6.02 -1.15 10.39
CA ARG A 38 6.22 -0.26 11.53
C ARG A 38 6.80 1.05 11.03
N CYS A 39 6.29 2.14 11.56
CA CYS A 39 6.83 3.46 11.32
C CYS A 39 7.29 4.08 12.62
N ALA A 40 8.58 4.40 12.65
CA ALA A 40 9.20 5.16 13.71
C ALA A 40 9.45 6.60 13.25
N PRO A 41 9.29 7.61 14.13
CA PRO A 41 9.69 8.96 13.80
C PRO A 41 11.20 9.01 13.55
N GLY A 42 11.64 9.91 12.66
CA GLY A 42 13.07 10.19 12.51
C GLY A 42 13.66 10.84 13.77
N PRO A 43 14.98 11.04 13.83
CA PRO A 43 15.62 11.75 14.94
C PRO A 43 14.98 13.12 15.12
N GLN A 44 14.59 13.42 16.36
CA GLN A 44 13.92 14.67 16.74
C GLN A 44 14.74 15.45 17.77
N PRO A 45 14.59 16.79 17.78
CA PRO A 45 15.08 17.58 18.88
C PRO A 45 14.32 17.18 20.16
N ASP A 46 15.05 17.02 21.26
CA ASP A 46 14.46 16.74 22.57
C ASP A 46 13.46 17.84 22.94
N GLY A 47 12.18 17.49 23.13
CA GLY A 47 11.14 18.45 23.52
C GLY A 47 9.71 17.97 23.27
N GLU A 48 8.77 18.53 24.03
CA GLU A 48 7.34 18.48 23.74
C GLU A 48 6.97 19.65 22.80
N PRO A 49 6.00 19.50 21.88
CA PRO A 49 5.07 18.38 21.74
C PRO A 49 5.61 17.21 20.91
N LEU A 50 5.10 16.02 21.20
CA LEU A 50 5.40 14.82 20.42
C LEU A 50 4.84 14.93 19.00
N PRO A 51 5.52 14.34 18.00
CA PRO A 51 5.10 14.34 16.61
C PRO A 51 3.85 13.48 16.45
N ARG A 52 2.97 13.87 15.53
CA ARG A 52 1.86 13.02 15.10
C ARG A 52 2.31 12.18 13.90
N LEU A 53 2.15 10.87 14.03
CA LEU A 53 2.31 9.91 12.94
C LEU A 53 0.96 9.53 12.35
N ALA A 54 0.95 9.28 11.04
CA ALA A 54 -0.23 8.81 10.32
C ALA A 54 0.18 7.89 9.15
N TRP A 55 -0.61 6.86 8.90
CA TRP A 55 -0.49 6.03 7.71
C TRP A 55 -1.41 6.55 6.60
N LEU A 56 -0.93 6.56 5.37
CA LEU A 56 -1.70 6.84 4.17
C LEU A 56 -1.56 5.63 3.22
N LEU A 57 -2.69 5.15 2.71
CA LEU A 57 -2.76 4.11 1.68
C LEU A 57 -3.24 4.77 0.39
N ASP A 58 -2.42 4.71 -0.66
CA ASP A 58 -2.64 5.40 -1.94
C ASP A 58 -3.04 6.88 -1.79
N GLY A 59 -2.40 7.55 -0.83
CA GLY A 59 -2.63 8.97 -0.53
C GLY A 59 -3.84 9.25 0.37
N GLN A 60 -4.60 8.24 0.78
CA GLN A 60 -5.73 8.38 1.71
C GLN A 60 -5.31 8.03 3.14
N GLU A 61 -5.54 8.94 4.09
CA GLU A 61 -5.23 8.71 5.51
C GLU A 61 -6.08 7.56 6.07
N VAL A 62 -5.41 6.59 6.67
CA VAL A 62 -6.02 5.46 7.37
C VAL A 62 -6.47 5.97 8.73
N GLY A 63 -7.69 6.48 8.80
CA GLY A 63 -8.29 6.94 10.05
C GLY A 63 -8.49 5.80 11.06
N ALA A 64 -8.77 6.15 12.32
CA ALA A 64 -9.08 5.19 13.38
C ALA A 64 -10.22 4.21 13.03
N SER A 65 -11.14 4.62 12.15
CA SER A 65 -12.24 3.79 11.65
C SER A 65 -11.79 2.67 10.70
N VAL A 66 -10.61 2.82 10.09
CA VAL A 66 -10.05 1.88 9.11
C VAL A 66 -9.08 0.88 9.78
N VAL A 67 -8.81 1.08 11.08
CA VAL A 67 -8.07 0.16 11.96
C VAL A 67 -8.69 -1.25 11.95
N GLU A 68 -10.01 -1.37 11.83
CA GLU A 68 -10.66 -2.69 11.79
C GLU A 68 -10.30 -3.49 10.53
N ARG A 69 -9.96 -2.83 9.42
CA ARG A 69 -9.60 -3.52 8.16
C ARG A 69 -8.11 -3.83 8.03
N TYR A 70 -7.24 -2.97 8.57
CA TYR A 70 -5.78 -3.06 8.39
C TYR A 70 -5.01 -3.14 9.72
N GLY A 71 -5.68 -3.35 10.86
CA GLY A 71 -5.04 -3.52 12.16
C GLY A 71 -4.01 -2.44 12.49
N ALA A 72 -4.37 -1.16 12.35
CA ALA A 72 -3.46 -0.08 12.70
C ALA A 72 -3.46 0.17 14.21
N PHE A 73 -2.31 0.03 14.86
CA PHE A 73 -2.18 0.20 16.31
C PHE A 73 -1.15 1.28 16.62
N VAL A 74 -1.46 2.14 17.59
CA VAL A 74 -0.52 3.11 18.15
C VAL A 74 0.03 2.51 19.43
N ASP A 75 1.33 2.25 19.46
CA ASP A 75 1.98 1.80 20.69
C ASP A 75 2.35 3.01 21.57
N ALA A 76 2.44 2.82 22.88
CA ALA A 76 2.70 3.89 23.83
C ALA A 76 4.12 4.50 23.67
N GLU A 77 4.99 3.86 22.89
CA GLU A 77 6.41 4.18 22.68
C GLU A 77 6.72 4.90 21.35
N VAL A 78 5.80 5.73 20.83
CA VAL A 78 6.01 6.63 19.67
C VAL A 78 6.01 5.95 18.29
N ASP A 79 5.92 4.62 18.22
CA ASP A 79 5.83 3.90 16.95
C ASP A 79 4.37 3.58 16.58
N ILE A 80 4.07 3.58 15.27
CA ILE A 80 2.78 3.12 14.75
C ILE A 80 2.93 1.87 13.88
N HIS A 81 2.02 0.93 14.08
CA HIS A 81 1.98 -0.36 13.41
C HIS A 81 0.84 -0.40 12.40
N LEU A 82 1.06 -1.05 11.25
CA LEU A 82 0.06 -1.28 10.21
C LEU A 82 0.19 -2.71 9.69
N SER A 83 -0.93 -3.44 9.68
CA SER A 83 -0.99 -4.81 9.23
C SER A 83 -1.82 -4.90 7.94
N VAL A 84 -1.16 -5.01 6.78
CA VAL A 84 -1.85 -5.06 5.49
C VAL A 84 -1.99 -6.52 5.02
N PRO A 85 -3.20 -7.08 4.96
CA PRO A 85 -3.39 -8.41 4.38
C PRO A 85 -3.07 -8.39 2.88
N ALA A 86 -2.39 -9.42 2.38
CA ALA A 86 -2.09 -9.56 0.95
C ALA A 86 -3.35 -9.51 0.06
N SER A 87 -4.49 -9.99 0.55
CA SER A 87 -5.78 -9.91 -0.15
C SER A 87 -6.20 -8.46 -0.48
N GLN A 88 -5.86 -7.49 0.37
CA GLN A 88 -6.11 -6.07 0.09
C GLN A 88 -5.18 -5.55 -1.01
N VAL A 89 -3.91 -5.95 -0.99
CA VAL A 89 -2.96 -5.57 -2.06
C VAL A 89 -3.40 -6.15 -3.41
N VAL A 90 -3.95 -7.36 -3.42
CA VAL A 90 -4.56 -7.96 -4.63
C VAL A 90 -5.79 -7.17 -5.08
N ALA A 91 -6.65 -6.74 -4.15
CA ALA A 91 -7.84 -5.94 -4.47
C ALA A 91 -7.49 -4.60 -5.13
N GLU A 92 -6.36 -3.98 -4.75
CA GLU A 92 -5.82 -2.75 -5.36
C GLU A 92 -4.98 -3.00 -6.63
N GLY A 93 -5.09 -4.19 -7.25
CA GLY A 93 -4.41 -4.50 -8.51
C GLY A 93 -2.99 -5.04 -8.37
N GLY A 94 -2.63 -5.53 -7.18
CA GLY A 94 -1.36 -6.24 -6.92
C GLY A 94 -0.19 -5.33 -6.50
N SER A 95 -0.42 -4.02 -6.37
CA SER A 95 0.55 -3.06 -5.87
C SER A 95 -0.17 -2.01 -5.02
N LEU A 96 0.32 -1.75 -3.82
CA LEU A 96 -0.26 -0.78 -2.89
C LEU A 96 0.81 0.19 -2.41
N GLN A 97 0.59 1.50 -2.57
CA GLN A 97 1.50 2.52 -2.04
C GLN A 97 1.14 2.82 -0.59
N VAL A 98 2.10 2.63 0.31
CA VAL A 98 1.98 2.92 1.73
C VAL A 98 2.91 4.08 2.08
N GLU A 99 2.35 5.15 2.63
CA GLU A 99 3.10 6.31 3.10
C GLU A 99 2.95 6.45 4.61
N CYS A 100 4.06 6.56 5.32
CA CYS A 100 4.06 7.03 6.70
C CYS A 100 4.36 8.52 6.71
N ARG A 101 3.44 9.32 7.24
CA ARG A 101 3.59 10.75 7.42
C ARG A 101 3.86 11.08 8.88
N VAL A 102 4.85 11.92 9.11
CA VAL A 102 5.15 12.54 10.41
C VAL A 102 4.88 14.04 10.33
N SER A 103 4.22 14.59 11.35
CA SER A 103 3.84 16.00 11.41
C SER A 103 4.07 16.59 12.79
N LEU A 104 4.61 17.80 12.83
CA LEU A 104 4.88 18.57 14.05
C LEU A 104 4.56 20.05 13.78
N GLY A 105 3.36 20.48 14.14
CA GLY A 105 2.85 21.82 13.79
C GLY A 105 2.83 22.03 12.26
N PRO A 106 3.52 23.05 11.72
CA PRO A 106 3.59 23.29 10.28
C PRO A 106 4.59 22.36 9.55
N LEU A 107 5.46 21.68 10.29
CA LEU A 107 6.48 20.80 9.72
C LEU A 107 5.86 19.46 9.38
N ARG A 108 6.20 18.95 8.20
CA ARG A 108 5.74 17.65 7.69
C ARG A 108 6.86 16.95 6.97
N ASN A 109 6.94 15.64 7.15
CA ASN A 109 7.83 14.77 6.40
C ASN A 109 7.14 13.42 6.17
N SER A 110 7.60 12.65 5.20
CA SER A 110 6.97 11.39 4.82
C SER A 110 7.99 10.40 4.27
N ALA A 111 7.72 9.11 4.51
CA ALA A 111 8.41 8.01 3.88
C ALA A 111 7.39 7.17 3.13
N VAL A 112 7.77 6.66 1.96
CA VAL A 112 6.89 5.91 1.07
C VAL A 112 7.49 4.56 0.79
N VAL A 113 6.67 3.52 0.82
CA VAL A 113 7.03 2.19 0.36
C VAL A 113 5.91 1.59 -0.48
N VAL A 114 6.28 0.71 -1.40
CA VAL A 114 5.32 0.05 -2.30
C VAL A 114 5.30 -1.43 -1.96
N LEU A 115 4.15 -1.91 -1.48
CA LEU A 115 3.90 -3.33 -1.31
C LEU A 115 3.55 -3.93 -2.66
N ARG A 116 4.22 -5.02 -3.03
CA ARG A 116 3.97 -5.74 -4.29
C ARG A 116 3.62 -7.18 -4.01
N MET A 117 2.57 -7.65 -4.65
CA MET A 117 2.23 -9.06 -4.66
C MET A 117 3.18 -9.82 -5.58
N ARG A 118 3.69 -10.95 -5.10
CA ARG A 118 4.30 -11.94 -6.00
C ARG A 118 3.18 -12.87 -6.45
N PRO A 119 2.86 -12.92 -7.77
CA PRO A 119 1.93 -13.93 -8.24
C PRO A 119 2.51 -15.30 -7.88
N ARG A 120 1.67 -16.17 -7.35
CA ARG A 120 2.06 -17.55 -7.11
C ARG A 120 2.46 -18.08 -8.48
N GLU A 121 3.70 -18.53 -8.60
CA GLU A 121 4.08 -19.42 -9.69
C GLU A 121 3.27 -20.68 -9.45
N THR A 122 2.02 -20.69 -9.92
CA THR A 122 1.34 -21.94 -10.21
C THR A 122 2.24 -22.56 -11.26
N PHE A 123 3.17 -23.37 -10.79
CA PHE A 123 3.77 -24.41 -11.59
C PHE A 123 2.56 -25.16 -12.10
N ILE A 124 2.12 -24.78 -13.30
CA ILE A 124 1.36 -25.66 -14.16
C ILE A 124 2.36 -26.80 -14.32
N SER A 125 2.27 -27.76 -13.40
CA SER A 125 2.79 -29.08 -13.57
C SER A 125 1.96 -29.59 -14.74
N SER A 126 2.36 -29.16 -15.94
CA SER A 126 1.97 -29.78 -17.17
C SER A 126 2.61 -31.16 -17.04
N ALA A 127 1.91 -32.04 -16.34
CA ALA A 127 2.07 -33.46 -16.48
C ALA A 127 1.85 -33.67 -17.97
N THR A 128 2.94 -33.68 -18.73
CA THR A 128 2.96 -34.19 -20.09
C THR A 128 2.27 -35.54 -19.99
N PRO A 129 1.06 -35.74 -20.57
CA PRO A 129 0.59 -37.08 -20.76
C PRO A 129 1.55 -37.69 -21.77
N ALA A 130 2.55 -38.43 -21.27
CA ALA A 130 3.35 -39.32 -22.07
C ALA A 130 2.44 -40.48 -22.50
N THR A 131 1.54 -40.19 -23.43
CA THR A 131 0.76 -41.20 -24.13
C THR A 131 1.02 -40.98 -25.61
N ALA A 132 2.08 -41.64 -26.06
CA ALA A 132 2.35 -41.83 -27.48
C ALA A 132 1.12 -42.46 -28.13
N ILE A 133 0.43 -41.70 -28.97
CA ILE A 133 -0.57 -42.23 -29.88
C ILE A 133 -0.01 -42.00 -31.30
N PRO A 134 0.48 -43.04 -31.99
CA PRO A 134 0.74 -42.94 -33.41
C PRO A 134 -0.60 -43.05 -34.14
N ILE A 135 -1.17 -41.91 -34.55
CA ILE A 135 -2.24 -41.91 -35.55
C ILE A 135 -1.68 -41.27 -36.82
N ALA A 136 -1.17 -42.15 -37.68
CA ALA A 136 -1.22 -41.92 -39.11
C ALA A 136 -2.69 -41.71 -39.52
N ASN A 137 -2.91 -40.74 -40.41
CA ASN A 137 -4.19 -40.39 -41.05
C ASN A 137 -5.26 -39.75 -40.16
N LEU A 138 -5.58 -38.47 -40.41
CA LEU A 138 -6.65 -38.12 -41.33
C LEU A 138 -6.63 -36.62 -41.64
N LEU A 139 -6.15 -36.29 -42.84
CA LEU A 139 -6.52 -35.07 -43.55
C LEU A 139 -8.04 -35.04 -43.76
N MET A 140 -8.56 -33.82 -43.88
CA MET A 140 -9.97 -33.45 -44.11
C MET A 140 -10.81 -33.33 -42.85
N PHE A 141 -10.93 -32.10 -42.33
CA PHE A 141 -12.22 -31.41 -42.22
C PHE A 141 -11.94 -29.91 -41.98
N LEU A 142 -11.44 -29.25 -43.04
CA LEU A 142 -11.80 -27.85 -43.27
C LEU A 142 -13.28 -27.88 -43.69
N SER A 143 -14.21 -27.46 -42.83
CA SER A 143 -15.45 -26.84 -43.30
C SER A 143 -16.20 -26.13 -42.17
N MET A 144 -16.44 -24.84 -42.40
CA MET A 144 -17.66 -24.11 -42.08
C MET A 144 -18.21 -24.19 -40.65
N ALA A 145 -17.97 -23.12 -39.89
CA ALA A 145 -19.07 -22.35 -39.31
C ALA A 145 -18.59 -20.91 -39.03
N CYS A 146 -18.57 -20.11 -40.09
CA CYS A 146 -18.81 -18.68 -39.99
C CYS A 146 -20.29 -18.52 -39.62
N VAL A 147 -20.61 -18.22 -38.35
CA VAL A 147 -21.92 -17.66 -37.99
C VAL A 147 -21.70 -16.47 -37.07
N ILE A 148 -21.79 -15.33 -37.74
CA ILE A 148 -22.16 -14.00 -37.27
C ILE A 148 -23.23 -14.08 -36.17
N MET A 149 -22.91 -13.57 -34.98
CA MET A 149 -23.91 -12.86 -34.18
C MET A 149 -23.29 -11.60 -33.58
N SER A 150 -23.39 -10.56 -34.40
CA SER A 150 -23.53 -9.17 -33.97
C SER A 150 -24.62 -9.03 -32.90
N GLY A 151 -24.34 -8.32 -31.81
CA GLY A 151 -25.41 -7.75 -30.98
C GLY A 151 -24.99 -7.43 -29.56
N GLN A 152 -24.44 -6.22 -29.34
CA GLN A 152 -25.12 -5.16 -28.57
C GLN A 152 -24.12 -4.07 -28.11
N PRO A 153 -24.31 -2.81 -28.56
CA PRO A 153 -23.90 -1.62 -27.81
C PRO A 153 -25.07 -1.14 -26.92
N CYS A 154 -24.76 -0.68 -25.70
CA CYS A 154 -25.54 0.19 -24.77
C CYS A 154 -25.02 -0.11 -23.35
N SER A 155 -24.59 0.83 -22.51
CA SER A 155 -25.03 2.21 -22.32
C SER A 155 -23.96 3.06 -21.60
N PRO A 156 -24.00 4.39 -21.75
CA PRO A 156 -23.34 5.33 -20.86
C PRO A 156 -24.28 5.70 -19.70
N TRP A 157 -23.86 5.48 -18.46
CA TRP A 157 -24.44 6.16 -17.28
C TRP A 157 -23.28 6.87 -16.58
N SER A 158 -23.19 8.19 -16.76
CA SER A 158 -23.95 9.21 -16.02
C SER A 158 -23.08 9.74 -14.90
N SER A 159 -22.45 10.88 -15.18
CA SER A 159 -21.95 11.81 -14.18
C SER A 159 -23.09 12.16 -13.22
N LEU A 160 -22.87 12.00 -11.92
CA LEU A 160 -23.61 12.74 -10.90
C LEU A 160 -22.63 13.22 -9.83
N ILE A 161 -22.50 14.56 -9.83
CA ILE A 161 -22.21 15.47 -8.72
C ILE A 161 -20.75 15.52 -8.24
#